data_AF-X0XXT2-F1
#
_entry.id   AF-X0XXT2-F1
#
_cell.length_a   1.000
_cell.length_b   1.000
_cell.length_c   1.000
_cell.angle_alpha   90.00
_cell.angle_beta   90.00
_cell.angle_gamma   90.00
#
_symmetry.space_group_name_H-M   'P 1'
#
loop_
_entity.id
_entity.type
_entity.pdbx_description
1 polymer ?
#
loop_
_entity_poly.entity_id
_entity_poly.type
_entity_poly.pdbx_seq_one_letter_code
_entity_poly.pdbx_strand_id
1 'polypeptide(L)'
;MTEGSSVLAPMAPELSAKLPDLPEPSPVPPEVEAYRLFQEATELLKNASASAPLVLVLEDLQWADKGTCSLLQHLARRLAGSRLLVAISCREAELEPSHPLREALLQVRRESGFWELPLKGLRESEVRELITALAEHGVPQPLVLALHEETEGNPFFVQETLKHLMETEVLYQEEGRWTSKATTISDIGLPESVRDVMERRLSGLSEECRRLLQVGSVLGRRFSLSLAQRVAELEEEVTLRAVEEALAA
;
A
#
# COMPACT_ATOMS: atom_id res chain seq x y z
N MET A 1 -2.38 -32.54 -18.36
CA MET A 1 -2.09 -31.10 -18.17
C MET A 1 -3.33 -30.23 -18.46
N THR A 2 -4.56 -30.77 -18.43
CA THR A 2 -5.70 -30.13 -19.10
C THR A 2 -6.97 -29.99 -18.27
N GLU A 3 -7.06 -30.59 -17.07
CA GLU A 3 -8.33 -30.64 -16.34
C GLU A 3 -8.67 -29.35 -15.56
N GLY A 4 -7.70 -28.45 -15.37
CA GLY A 4 -7.84 -27.33 -14.43
C GLY A 4 -7.77 -25.92 -15.01
N SER A 5 -8.12 -25.68 -16.28
CA SER A 5 -7.83 -24.37 -16.92
C SER A 5 -8.91 -23.79 -17.83
N SER A 6 -10.03 -24.48 -18.05
CA SER A 6 -11.06 -24.02 -18.99
C SER A 6 -11.83 -22.80 -18.53
N VAL A 7 -12.04 -22.63 -17.22
CA VAL A 7 -12.77 -21.49 -16.65
C VAL A 7 -11.84 -20.29 -16.43
N LEU A 8 -10.53 -20.53 -16.29
CA LEU A 8 -9.52 -19.46 -16.10
C LEU A 8 -9.11 -18.77 -17.40
N ALA A 9 -9.14 -19.48 -18.52
CA ALA A 9 -8.66 -18.96 -19.81
C ALA A 9 -9.34 -17.64 -20.27
N PRO A 10 -10.66 -17.45 -20.09
CA PRO A 10 -11.32 -16.19 -20.44
C PRO A 10 -10.91 -15.01 -19.56
N MET A 11 -10.42 -15.25 -18.34
CA MET A 11 -10.08 -14.22 -17.36
C MET A 11 -8.62 -13.76 -17.45
N ALA A 12 -7.77 -14.54 -18.12
CA ALA A 12 -6.35 -14.26 -18.29
C ALA A 12 -5.91 -14.55 -19.73
N PRO A 13 -5.94 -13.55 -20.64
CA PRO A 13 -5.61 -13.72 -22.05
C PRO A 13 -4.21 -14.33 -22.26
N GLU A 14 -3.25 -14.02 -21.39
CA GLU A 14 -1.90 -14.60 -21.48
C GLU A 14 -1.86 -16.10 -21.13
N LEU A 15 -2.78 -16.59 -20.30
CA LEU A 15 -2.93 -18.02 -20.02
C LEU A 15 -3.56 -18.74 -21.21
N SER A 16 -4.58 -18.14 -21.83
CA SER A 16 -5.22 -18.71 -23.03
C SER A 16 -4.21 -18.84 -24.19
N ALA A 17 -3.34 -17.84 -24.38
CA ALA A 17 -2.27 -17.90 -25.38
C ALA A 17 -1.23 -19.01 -25.12
N LYS A 18 -1.05 -19.43 -23.86
CA LYS A 18 -0.11 -20.50 -23.47
C LYS A 18 -0.77 -21.88 -23.36
N LEU A 19 -2.10 -21.95 -23.36
CA LEU A 19 -2.90 -23.18 -23.24
C LEU A 19 -3.99 -23.20 -24.33
N PRO A 20 -3.62 -23.41 -25.61
CA PRO A 20 -4.53 -23.26 -26.75
C PRO A 20 -5.61 -24.36 -26.87
N ASP A 21 -5.46 -25.51 -26.20
CA ASP A 21 -6.36 -26.67 -26.31
C ASP A 21 -7.19 -26.93 -25.04
N LEU A 22 -7.78 -25.89 -24.47
CA LEU A 22 -8.63 -26.04 -23.29
C LEU A 22 -10.08 -26.37 -23.69
N PRO A 23 -10.69 -27.41 -23.09
CA PRO A 23 -12.09 -27.74 -23.37
C PRO A 23 -13.01 -26.59 -22.95
N GLU A 24 -14.05 -26.27 -23.71
CA GLU A 24 -15.01 -25.24 -23.28
C GLU A 24 -15.71 -25.66 -21.99
N PRO A 25 -15.79 -24.78 -20.97
CA PRO A 25 -16.47 -25.12 -19.73
C PRO A 25 -17.97 -25.30 -19.99
N SER A 26 -18.53 -26.42 -19.53
CA SER A 26 -19.98 -26.62 -19.60
C SER A 26 -20.71 -25.66 -18.67
N PRO A 27 -21.82 -25.02 -19.11
CA PRO A 27 -22.55 -24.04 -18.31
C PRO A 27 -23.13 -24.70 -17.06
N VAL A 28 -22.85 -24.10 -15.91
CA VAL A 28 -23.32 -24.55 -14.59
C VAL A 28 -23.90 -23.35 -13.82
N PRO A 29 -24.67 -23.57 -12.73
CA PRO A 29 -25.10 -22.48 -11.89
C PRO A 29 -23.91 -21.64 -11.36
N PRO A 30 -24.05 -20.33 -11.14
CA PRO A 30 -22.94 -19.43 -10.78
C PRO A 30 -22.13 -19.87 -9.55
N GLU A 31 -22.79 -20.43 -8.53
CA GLU A 31 -22.11 -20.94 -7.33
C GLU A 31 -21.19 -22.13 -7.63
N VAL A 32 -21.62 -23.00 -8.55
CA VAL A 32 -20.85 -24.17 -9.00
C VAL A 32 -19.70 -23.73 -9.90
N GLU A 33 -19.91 -22.68 -10.69
CA GLU A 33 -18.88 -22.07 -11.54
C GLU A 33 -17.76 -21.45 -10.70
N ALA A 34 -18.11 -20.68 -9.65
CA ALA A 34 -17.12 -20.09 -8.74
C ALA A 34 -16.31 -21.16 -8.00
N TYR A 35 -16.96 -22.22 -7.50
CA TYR A 35 -16.23 -23.32 -6.85
C TYR A 35 -15.32 -24.07 -7.83
N ARG A 36 -15.77 -24.27 -9.08
CA ARG A 36 -14.95 -24.87 -10.16
C ARG A 36 -13.73 -23.99 -10.42
N LEU A 37 -13.91 -22.69 -10.61
CA LEU A 37 -12.81 -21.72 -10.78
C LEU A 37 -11.78 -21.84 -9.64
N PHE A 38 -12.24 -21.97 -8.39
CA PHE A 38 -11.35 -22.07 -7.25
C PHE A 38 -10.55 -23.38 -7.25
N GLN A 39 -11.17 -24.51 -7.63
CA GLN A 39 -10.46 -25.78 -7.80
C GLN A 39 -9.43 -25.69 -8.93
N GLU A 40 -9.83 -25.17 -10.08
CA GLU A 40 -8.96 -25.00 -11.26
C GLU A 40 -7.74 -24.14 -10.93
N ALA A 41 -7.94 -22.99 -10.28
CA ALA A 41 -6.85 -22.12 -9.84
C ALA A 41 -5.91 -22.83 -8.85
N THR A 42 -6.48 -23.60 -7.91
CA THR A 42 -5.70 -24.36 -6.94
C THR A 42 -4.85 -25.42 -7.62
N GLU A 43 -5.43 -26.22 -8.51
CA GLU A 43 -4.72 -27.30 -9.22
C GLU A 43 -3.63 -26.75 -10.12
N LEU A 44 -3.93 -25.66 -10.85
CA LEU A 44 -2.95 -24.95 -11.66
C LEU A 44 -1.74 -24.52 -10.82
N LEU A 45 -1.98 -23.83 -9.69
CA LEU A 45 -0.92 -23.35 -8.82
C LEU A 45 -0.14 -24.49 -8.15
N LYS A 46 -0.81 -25.56 -7.73
CA LYS A 46 -0.15 -26.77 -7.19
C LYS A 46 0.78 -27.39 -8.21
N ASN A 47 0.27 -27.63 -9.43
CA ASN A 47 1.02 -28.26 -10.50
C ASN A 47 2.22 -27.40 -10.92
N ALA A 48 2.03 -26.08 -11.02
CA ALA A 48 3.13 -25.15 -11.28
C ALA A 48 4.20 -25.21 -10.18
N SER A 49 3.78 -25.19 -8.91
CA SER A 49 4.69 -25.24 -7.76
C SER A 49 5.45 -26.58 -7.61
N ALA A 50 4.96 -27.66 -8.22
CA ALA A 50 5.61 -28.97 -8.16
C ALA A 50 6.94 -28.99 -8.91
N SER A 51 7.06 -28.20 -9.98
CA SER A 51 8.28 -28.15 -10.82
C SER A 51 9.33 -27.19 -10.25
N ALA A 52 8.91 -26.06 -9.70
CA ALA A 52 9.77 -25.07 -9.06
C ALA A 52 8.99 -24.28 -7.99
N PRO A 53 9.66 -23.74 -6.95
CA PRO A 53 9.00 -22.85 -6.01
C PRO A 53 8.36 -21.65 -6.72
N LEU A 54 7.11 -21.35 -6.38
CA LEU A 54 6.33 -20.26 -6.96
C LEU A 54 6.09 -19.16 -5.93
N VAL A 55 6.14 -17.91 -6.37
CA VAL A 55 5.69 -16.75 -5.58
C VAL A 55 4.50 -16.12 -6.31
N LEU A 56 3.35 -16.10 -5.65
CA LEU A 56 2.15 -15.40 -6.12
C LEU A 56 2.05 -14.08 -5.35
N VAL A 57 2.18 -12.96 -6.06
CA VAL A 57 2.07 -11.61 -5.48
C VAL A 57 0.68 -11.05 -5.79
N LEU A 58 -0.07 -10.70 -4.75
CA LEU A 58 -1.39 -10.08 -4.84
C LEU A 58 -1.31 -8.68 -4.22
N GLU A 59 -1.31 -7.66 -5.06
CA GLU A 59 -1.21 -6.27 -4.63
C GLU A 59 -2.59 -5.64 -4.40
N ASP A 60 -2.65 -4.63 -3.54
CA ASP A 60 -3.80 -3.75 -3.31
C ASP A 60 -5.11 -4.49 -2.95
N LEU A 61 -5.02 -5.51 -2.09
CA LEU A 61 -6.20 -6.29 -1.70
C LEU A 61 -7.26 -5.48 -0.97
N GLN A 62 -6.97 -4.26 -0.51
CA GLN A 62 -8.00 -3.35 0.01
C GLN A 62 -9.10 -3.01 -1.01
N TRP A 63 -8.87 -3.24 -2.30
CA TRP A 63 -9.89 -3.08 -3.35
C TRP A 63 -10.50 -4.42 -3.81
N ALA A 64 -10.15 -5.52 -3.16
CA ALA A 64 -10.62 -6.84 -3.54
C ALA A 64 -12.12 -7.01 -3.23
N ASP A 65 -12.84 -7.53 -4.22
CA ASP A 65 -14.24 -7.89 -4.05
C ASP A 65 -14.41 -9.18 -3.20
N LYS A 66 -15.67 -9.52 -2.91
CA LYS A 66 -16.01 -10.71 -2.13
C LYS A 66 -15.55 -12.02 -2.81
N GLY A 67 -15.57 -12.08 -4.13
CA GLY A 67 -15.14 -13.25 -4.90
C GLY A 67 -13.64 -13.50 -4.74
N THR A 68 -12.84 -12.46 -4.92
CA THR A 68 -11.37 -12.46 -4.74
C THR A 68 -10.99 -12.83 -3.31
N CYS A 69 -11.66 -12.24 -2.31
CA CYS A 69 -11.44 -12.59 -0.91
C CYS A 69 -11.78 -14.06 -0.61
N SER A 70 -12.83 -14.60 -1.23
CA SER A 70 -13.22 -16.01 -1.08
C SER A 70 -12.20 -16.95 -1.75
N LEU A 71 -11.66 -16.56 -2.91
CA LEU A 71 -10.58 -17.30 -3.58
C LEU A 71 -9.33 -17.32 -2.70
N LEU A 72 -8.91 -16.18 -2.13
CA LEU A 72 -7.75 -16.12 -1.22
C LEU A 72 -7.88 -17.11 -0.06
N GLN A 73 -9.04 -17.16 0.60
CA GLN A 73 -9.32 -18.13 1.67
C GLN A 73 -9.28 -19.58 1.18
N HIS A 74 -9.71 -19.82 -0.06
CA HIS A 74 -9.65 -21.13 -0.68
C HIS A 74 -8.20 -21.57 -0.93
N LEU A 75 -7.40 -20.69 -1.54
CA LEU A 75 -6.00 -20.94 -1.87
C LEU A 75 -5.18 -21.16 -0.60
N ALA A 76 -5.33 -20.30 0.42
CA ALA A 76 -4.59 -20.43 1.68
C ALA A 76 -4.78 -21.82 2.33
N ARG A 77 -6.03 -22.30 2.41
CA ARG A 77 -6.35 -23.63 2.97
C ARG A 77 -5.84 -24.79 2.12
N ARG A 78 -5.97 -24.69 0.80
CA ARG A 78 -5.70 -25.83 -0.10
C ARG A 78 -4.25 -25.94 -0.52
N LEU A 79 -3.49 -24.85 -0.48
CA LEU A 79 -2.10 -24.78 -0.92
C LEU A 79 -1.10 -24.91 0.23
N ALA A 80 -1.57 -25.00 1.47
CA ALA A 80 -0.73 -25.31 2.63
C ALA A 80 0.16 -26.54 2.36
N GLY A 81 1.47 -26.39 2.57
CA GLY A 81 2.47 -27.43 2.32
C GLY A 81 2.96 -27.56 0.86
N SER A 82 2.41 -26.78 -0.07
CA SER A 82 2.94 -26.68 -1.44
C SER A 82 4.18 -25.80 -1.49
N ARG A 83 4.99 -25.88 -2.55
CA ARG A 83 6.15 -24.97 -2.76
C ARG A 83 5.69 -23.62 -3.30
N LEU A 84 4.74 -22.99 -2.61
CA LEU A 84 4.11 -21.74 -3.00
C LEU A 84 4.17 -20.74 -1.85
N LEU A 85 4.68 -19.54 -2.12
CA LEU A 85 4.54 -18.38 -1.26
C LEU A 85 3.46 -17.47 -1.84
N VAL A 86 2.44 -17.12 -1.05
CA VAL A 86 1.46 -16.09 -1.41
C VAL A 86 1.83 -14.81 -0.66
N ALA A 87 2.35 -13.83 -1.37
CA ALA A 87 2.65 -12.50 -0.84
C ALA A 87 1.46 -11.58 -1.12
N ILE A 88 0.91 -10.99 -0.06
CA ILE A 88 -0.23 -10.08 -0.17
C ILE A 88 0.17 -8.70 0.34
N SER A 89 -0.27 -7.65 -0.36
CA SER A 89 -0.21 -6.29 0.15
C SER A 89 -1.63 -5.75 0.36
N CYS A 90 -1.83 -5.05 1.47
CA CYS A 90 -3.08 -4.37 1.74
C CYS A 90 -2.88 -3.19 2.69
N ARG A 91 -3.73 -2.17 2.55
CA ARG A 91 -3.79 -1.03 3.47
C ARG A 91 -4.91 -1.24 4.46
N GLU A 92 -4.59 -1.72 5.65
CA GLU A 92 -5.61 -2.05 6.66
C GLU A 92 -6.43 -0.84 7.14
N ALA A 93 -5.86 0.37 7.07
CA ALA A 93 -6.55 1.62 7.37
C ALA A 93 -7.71 1.92 6.40
N GLU A 94 -7.61 1.48 5.14
CA GLU A 94 -8.65 1.68 4.12
C GLU A 94 -9.78 0.63 4.21
N LEU A 95 -9.72 -0.32 5.15
CA LEU A 95 -10.72 -1.37 5.28
C LEU A 95 -11.85 -0.94 6.23
N GLU A 96 -13.03 -0.70 5.68
CA GLU A 96 -14.25 -0.54 6.48
C GLU A 96 -14.51 -1.77 7.38
N PRO A 97 -15.23 -1.63 8.50
CA PRO A 97 -15.52 -2.76 9.41
C PRO A 97 -16.19 -3.96 8.73
N SER A 98 -17.02 -3.73 7.71
CA SER A 98 -17.74 -4.74 6.93
C SER A 98 -16.95 -5.27 5.72
N HIS A 99 -15.72 -4.79 5.49
CA HIS A 99 -14.96 -5.14 4.29
C HIS A 99 -14.65 -6.66 4.26
N PRO A 100 -14.93 -7.37 3.14
CA PRO A 100 -14.79 -8.83 3.06
C PRO A 100 -13.36 -9.34 3.30
N LEU A 101 -12.36 -8.51 2.99
CA LEU A 101 -10.95 -8.82 3.26
C LEU A 101 -10.66 -9.03 4.75
N ARG A 102 -11.35 -8.33 5.66
CA ARG A 102 -11.12 -8.47 7.11
C ARG A 102 -11.41 -9.90 7.57
N GLU A 103 -12.55 -10.45 7.15
CA GLU A 103 -12.89 -11.85 7.44
C GLU A 103 -11.91 -12.81 6.77
N ALA A 104 -11.54 -12.56 5.52
CA ALA A 104 -10.59 -13.39 4.79
C ALA A 104 -9.23 -13.47 5.50
N LEU A 105 -8.67 -12.33 5.91
CA LEU A 105 -7.41 -12.27 6.64
C LEU A 105 -7.49 -12.99 7.99
N LEU A 106 -8.61 -12.91 8.71
CA LEU A 106 -8.80 -13.66 9.96
C LEU A 106 -8.75 -15.18 9.75
N GLN A 107 -9.27 -15.69 8.63
CA GLN A 107 -9.17 -17.11 8.30
C GLN A 107 -7.76 -17.48 7.87
N VAL A 108 -7.12 -16.67 7.01
CA VAL A 108 -5.75 -16.91 6.53
C VAL A 108 -4.74 -16.90 7.69
N ARG A 109 -4.92 -16.01 8.69
CA ARG A 109 -4.11 -15.95 9.92
C ARG A 109 -4.11 -17.25 10.73
N ARG A 110 -5.13 -18.11 10.58
CA ARG A 110 -5.23 -19.39 11.28
C ARG A 110 -4.46 -20.51 10.59
N GLU A 111 -4.06 -20.32 9.34
CA GLU A 111 -3.32 -21.32 8.57
C GLU A 111 -1.85 -21.37 9.02
N SER A 112 -1.28 -22.57 9.00
CA SER A 112 0.15 -22.76 9.30
C SER A 112 1.02 -22.09 8.23
N GLY A 113 2.04 -21.36 8.65
CA GLY A 113 2.95 -20.65 7.72
C GLY A 113 2.50 -19.24 7.36
N PHE A 114 1.45 -18.72 8.01
CA PHE A 114 1.11 -17.31 7.94
C PHE A 114 2.20 -16.44 8.59
N TRP A 115 2.56 -15.36 7.91
CA TRP A 115 3.42 -14.31 8.45
C TRP A 115 2.88 -12.95 8.05
N GLU A 116 3.00 -11.99 8.95
CA GLU A 116 2.54 -10.62 8.76
C GLU A 116 3.68 -9.66 9.03
N LEU A 117 3.89 -8.73 8.10
CA LEU A 117 4.90 -7.69 8.21
C LEU A 117 4.22 -6.33 8.25
N PRO A 118 3.96 -5.76 9.44
CA PRO A 118 3.46 -4.40 9.53
C PRO A 118 4.54 -3.44 9.06
N LEU A 119 4.29 -2.75 7.94
CA LEU A 119 5.19 -1.73 7.41
C LEU A 119 4.94 -0.41 8.14
N LYS A 120 6.02 0.24 8.57
CA LYS A 120 6.03 1.56 9.20
C LYS A 120 6.95 2.48 8.39
N GLY A 121 6.89 3.78 8.68
CA GLY A 121 7.89 4.72 8.19
C GLY A 121 9.32 4.26 8.54
N LEU A 122 10.24 4.51 7.61
CA LEU A 122 11.66 4.21 7.78
C LEU A 122 12.21 4.96 8.98
N ARG A 123 13.04 4.29 9.79
CA ARG A 123 13.81 4.93 10.85
C ARG A 123 14.84 5.87 10.24
N GLU A 124 15.33 6.84 11.02
CA GLU A 124 16.38 7.76 10.60
C GLU A 124 17.61 7.05 9.98
N SER A 125 18.02 5.90 10.53
CA SER A 125 19.13 5.10 9.99
C SER A 125 18.80 4.53 8.60
N GLU A 126 17.57 4.09 8.39
CA GLU A 126 17.09 3.52 7.12
C GLU A 126 16.87 4.64 6.08
N VAL A 127 16.45 5.84 6.51
CA VAL A 127 16.41 7.04 5.68
C VAL A 127 17.81 7.41 5.20
N ARG A 128 18.84 7.35 6.06
CA ARG A 128 20.23 7.57 5.64
C ARG A 128 20.67 6.55 4.59
N GLU A 129 20.37 5.27 4.81
CA GLU A 129 20.72 4.20 3.86
C GLU A 129 20.05 4.44 2.50
N LEU A 130 18.76 4.79 2.51
CA LEU A 130 18.01 5.16 1.30
C LEU A 130 18.65 6.36 0.60
N ILE A 131 18.93 7.45 1.31
CA ILE A 131 19.53 8.64 0.72
C ILE A 131 20.93 8.34 0.16
N THR A 132 21.73 7.55 0.86
CA THR A 132 23.08 7.17 0.41
C THR A 132 23.02 6.35 -0.87
N ALA A 133 22.04 5.46 -0.99
CA ALA A 133 21.80 4.69 -2.21
C ALA A 133 21.34 5.56 -3.39
N LEU A 134 20.51 6.58 -3.12
CA LEU A 134 19.96 7.48 -4.14
C LEU A 134 20.94 8.57 -4.60
N ALA A 135 21.71 9.16 -3.66
CA ALA A 135 22.64 10.24 -3.92
C ALA A 135 24.06 9.75 -4.24
N GLU A 136 24.24 8.42 -4.32
CA GLU A 136 25.49 7.67 -4.54
C GLU A 136 26.63 7.98 -3.54
N HIS A 137 26.36 8.83 -2.55
CA HIS A 137 27.28 9.32 -1.53
C HIS A 137 26.48 9.67 -0.26
N GLY A 138 27.16 9.72 0.88
CA GLY A 138 26.53 10.17 2.13
C GLY A 138 26.17 11.66 2.09
N VAL A 139 25.01 12.01 2.66
CA VAL A 139 24.60 13.40 2.89
C VAL A 139 24.88 13.83 4.34
N PRO A 140 24.92 15.15 4.65
CA PRO A 140 25.10 15.63 6.00
C PRO A 140 24.04 15.10 6.97
N GLN A 141 24.45 14.71 8.18
CA GLN A 141 23.57 14.26 9.26
C GLN A 141 22.35 15.18 9.49
N PRO A 142 22.50 16.52 9.53
CA PRO A 142 21.35 17.40 9.74
C PRO A 142 20.28 17.28 8.66
N LEU A 143 20.68 16.99 7.41
CA LEU A 143 19.74 16.80 6.32
C LEU A 143 18.95 15.49 6.47
N VAL A 144 19.61 14.40 6.90
CA VAL A 144 18.94 13.12 7.19
C VAL A 144 17.86 13.31 8.26
N LEU A 145 18.21 14.02 9.34
CA LEU A 145 17.29 14.32 10.44
C LEU A 145 16.10 15.14 9.96
N ALA A 146 16.36 16.22 9.21
CA ALA A 146 15.30 17.05 8.66
C ALA A 146 14.38 16.25 7.73
N LEU A 147 14.94 15.43 6.84
CA LEU A 147 14.18 14.60 5.91
C LEU A 147 13.32 13.59 6.67
N HIS A 148 13.89 12.89 7.65
CA HIS A 148 13.13 11.94 8.45
C HIS A 148 12.01 12.63 9.24
N GLU A 149 12.25 13.81 9.84
CA GLU A 149 11.22 14.55 10.58
C GLU A 149 10.09 15.08 9.70
N GLU A 150 10.39 15.53 8.48
CA GLU A 150 9.38 16.10 7.59
C GLU A 150 8.58 15.04 6.83
N THR A 151 9.20 13.89 6.56
CA THR A 151 8.58 12.81 5.78
C THR A 151 8.02 11.68 6.65
N GLU A 152 8.28 11.74 7.96
CA GLU A 152 8.00 10.67 8.92
C GLU A 152 8.55 9.30 8.48
N GLY A 153 9.64 9.33 7.71
CA GLY A 153 10.27 8.13 7.14
C GLY A 153 9.53 7.51 5.96
N ASN A 154 8.54 8.18 5.36
CA ASN A 154 7.87 7.68 4.16
C ASN A 154 8.87 7.63 2.99
N PRO A 155 9.21 6.44 2.44
CA PRO A 155 10.24 6.31 1.41
C PRO A 155 9.96 7.16 0.15
N PHE A 156 8.69 7.23 -0.26
CA PHE A 156 8.29 8.02 -1.42
C PHE A 156 8.53 9.51 -1.15
N PHE A 157 8.17 10.02 0.02
CA PHE A 157 8.35 11.44 0.35
C PHE A 157 9.84 11.76 0.51
N VAL A 158 10.62 10.89 1.14
CA VAL A 158 12.08 11.05 1.25
C VAL A 158 12.71 11.19 -0.14
N GLN A 159 12.35 10.32 -1.08
CA GLN A 159 12.90 10.33 -2.43
C GLN A 159 12.50 11.60 -3.18
N GLU A 160 11.22 11.97 -3.17
CA GLU A 160 10.74 13.14 -3.90
C GLU A 160 11.25 14.45 -3.30
N THR A 161 11.34 14.57 -1.97
CA THR A 161 11.97 15.72 -1.33
C THR A 161 13.45 15.78 -1.68
N LEU A 162 14.21 14.68 -1.58
CA LEU A 162 15.63 14.65 -1.94
C LEU A 162 15.85 15.10 -3.39
N LYS A 163 15.05 14.57 -4.32
CA LYS A 163 15.10 14.93 -5.75
C LYS A 163 14.85 16.43 -5.95
N HIS A 164 13.82 16.98 -5.32
CA HIS A 164 13.51 18.41 -5.38
C HIS A 164 14.63 19.28 -4.82
N LEU A 165 15.27 18.87 -3.73
CA LEU A 165 16.42 19.59 -3.16
C LEU A 165 17.61 19.66 -4.12
N MET A 166 17.85 18.58 -4.88
CA MET A 166 18.89 18.53 -5.89
C MET A 166 18.55 19.40 -7.11
N GLU A 167 17.31 19.32 -7.59
CA GLU A 167 16.83 20.08 -8.77
C GLU A 167 16.80 21.60 -8.51
N THR A 168 16.52 22.02 -7.27
CA THR A 168 16.51 23.43 -6.86
C THR A 168 17.88 23.97 -6.42
N GLU A 169 18.96 23.16 -6.56
CA GLU A 169 20.33 23.49 -6.12
C GLU A 169 20.44 23.94 -4.66
N VAL A 170 19.49 23.49 -3.82
CA VAL A 170 19.53 23.68 -2.38
C VAL A 170 20.46 22.64 -1.77
N LEU A 171 20.39 21.40 -2.26
CA LEU A 171 21.39 20.36 -2.03
C LEU A 171 22.32 20.31 -3.24
N TYR A 172 23.59 20.56 -3.03
CA TYR A 172 24.60 20.64 -4.10
C TYR A 172 25.90 19.99 -3.64
N GLN A 173 26.78 19.66 -4.59
CA GLN A 173 28.09 19.11 -4.27
C GLN A 173 29.14 20.22 -4.24
N GLU A 174 29.92 20.27 -3.15
CA GLU A 174 31.10 21.10 -2.97
C GLU A 174 32.28 20.20 -2.63
N GLU A 175 33.35 20.24 -3.44
CA GLU A 175 34.54 19.38 -3.28
C GLU A 175 34.23 17.86 -3.17
N GLY A 176 33.20 17.40 -3.89
CA GLY A 176 32.76 16.00 -3.85
C GLY A 176 32.00 15.60 -2.58
N ARG A 177 31.57 16.57 -1.78
CA ARG A 177 30.70 16.36 -0.60
C ARG A 177 29.37 17.05 -0.81
N TRP A 178 28.29 16.40 -0.39
CA TRP A 178 26.96 17.01 -0.38
C TRP A 178 26.87 18.09 0.70
N THR A 179 26.46 19.30 0.30
CA THR A 179 26.23 20.46 1.16
C THR A 179 24.80 20.97 0.93
N SER A 180 24.14 21.42 1.99
CA SER A 180 22.79 22.03 1.93
C SER A 180 22.88 23.53 2.21
N LYS A 181 22.23 24.37 1.39
CA LYS A 181 21.99 25.79 1.70
C LYS A 181 20.86 25.99 2.71
N ALA A 182 19.98 25.00 2.85
CA ALA A 182 18.82 25.10 3.71
C ALA A 182 19.11 24.57 5.11
N THR A 183 18.65 25.35 6.09
CA THR A 183 18.62 25.00 7.52
C THR A 183 17.36 24.19 7.88
N THR A 184 16.29 24.32 7.08
CA THR A 184 14.99 23.69 7.28
C THR A 184 14.37 23.31 5.93
N ILE A 185 13.73 22.14 5.85
CA ILE A 185 13.07 21.68 4.60
C ILE A 185 11.86 22.54 4.26
N SER A 186 11.17 23.05 5.27
CA SER A 186 9.96 23.86 5.14
C SER A 186 10.16 25.13 4.29
N ASP A 187 11.39 25.62 4.15
CA ASP A 187 11.72 26.83 3.39
C ASP A 187 11.81 26.59 1.87
N ILE A 188 11.82 25.33 1.43
CA ILE A 188 12.21 24.92 0.06
C ILE A 188 10.98 24.57 -0.80
N GLY A 189 9.79 24.58 -0.19
CA GLY A 189 8.53 24.23 -0.83
C GLY A 189 8.35 22.72 -1.01
N LEU A 190 7.10 22.30 -1.22
CA LEU A 190 6.72 20.91 -1.42
C LEU A 190 6.93 20.50 -2.90
N PRO A 191 7.56 19.34 -3.19
CA PRO A 191 7.67 18.83 -4.56
C PRO A 191 6.29 18.64 -5.21
N GLU A 192 6.19 18.83 -6.54
CA GLU A 192 4.92 18.66 -7.28
C GLU A 192 4.32 17.26 -7.11
N SER A 193 5.15 16.22 -7.15
CA SER A 193 4.72 14.84 -6.96
C SER A 193 4.10 14.58 -5.58
N VAL A 194 4.64 15.19 -4.52
CA VAL A 194 4.08 15.10 -3.17
C VAL A 194 2.78 15.90 -3.09
N ARG A 195 2.73 17.08 -3.74
CA ARG A 195 1.49 17.88 -3.86
C ARG A 195 0.38 17.07 -4.53
N ASP A 196 0.66 16.44 -5.67
CA ASP A 196 -0.33 15.64 -6.41
C ASP A 196 -0.89 14.49 -5.56
N VAL A 197 -0.03 13.81 -4.79
CA VAL A 197 -0.46 12.74 -3.88
C VAL A 197 -1.32 13.29 -2.74
N MET A 198 -0.95 14.43 -2.16
CA MET A 198 -1.76 15.10 -1.14
C MET A 198 -3.11 15.57 -1.67
N GLU A 199 -3.14 16.18 -2.86
CA GLU A 199 -4.39 16.62 -3.48
C GLU A 199 -5.35 15.46 -3.74
N ARG A 200 -4.84 14.33 -4.24
CA ARG A 200 -5.67 13.12 -4.42
C ARG A 200 -6.24 12.61 -3.10
N ARG A 201 -5.43 12.52 -2.05
CA ARG A 201 -5.92 12.09 -0.72
C ARG A 201 -6.96 13.04 -0.17
N LEU A 202 -6.69 14.34 -0.19
CA LEU A 202 -7.60 15.36 0.31
C LEU A 202 -8.90 15.43 -0.50
N SER A 203 -8.87 15.12 -1.80
CA SER A 203 -10.06 15.13 -2.65
C SER A 203 -11.11 14.07 -2.27
N GLY A 204 -10.67 12.96 -1.65
CA GLY A 204 -11.55 11.90 -1.16
C GLY A 204 -12.22 12.22 0.18
N LEU A 205 -11.78 13.29 0.87
CA LEU A 205 -12.26 13.65 2.20
C LEU A 205 -13.50 14.55 2.16
N SER A 206 -14.34 14.43 3.19
CA SER A 206 -15.44 15.35 3.49
C SER A 206 -14.96 16.79 3.65
N GLU A 207 -15.87 17.76 3.47
CA GLU A 207 -15.52 19.17 3.66
C GLU A 207 -15.15 19.47 5.11
N GLU A 208 -15.81 18.82 6.07
CA GLU A 208 -15.56 18.94 7.50
C GLU A 208 -14.18 18.40 7.87
N CYS A 209 -13.80 17.24 7.32
CA CYS A 209 -12.46 16.68 7.49
C CYS A 209 -11.39 17.60 6.89
N ARG A 210 -11.59 18.09 5.66
CA ARG A 210 -10.67 19.06 5.04
C ARG A 210 -10.54 20.34 5.84
N ARG A 211 -11.64 20.88 6.38
CA ARG A 211 -11.64 22.07 7.23
C ARG A 211 -10.85 21.83 8.52
N LEU A 212 -11.04 20.68 9.16
CA LEU A 212 -10.30 20.30 10.36
C LEU A 212 -8.79 20.14 10.09
N LEU A 213 -8.42 19.48 9.00
CA LEU A 213 -7.02 19.34 8.57
C LEU A 213 -6.37 20.68 8.23
N GLN A 214 -7.11 21.60 7.60
CA GLN A 214 -6.62 22.95 7.30
C GLN A 214 -6.38 23.76 8.58
N VAL A 215 -7.23 23.62 9.60
CA VAL A 215 -6.99 24.24 10.91
C VAL A 215 -5.77 23.60 11.58
N GLY A 216 -5.66 22.27 11.54
CA GLY A 216 -4.53 21.54 12.10
C GLY A 216 -3.19 21.94 11.49
N SER A 217 -3.13 22.16 10.17
CA SER A 217 -1.89 22.54 9.48
C SER A 217 -1.34 23.90 9.93
N VAL A 218 -2.21 24.81 10.38
CA VAL A 218 -1.81 26.12 10.92
C VAL A 218 -1.46 26.03 12.41
N LEU A 219 -2.13 25.18 13.18
CA LEU A 219 -1.86 24.99 14.61
C LEU A 219 -0.54 24.26 14.88
N GLY A 220 -0.02 23.51 13.89
CA GLY A 220 1.27 22.83 13.93
C GLY A 220 1.16 21.33 14.24
N ARG A 221 2.31 20.66 14.46
CA ARG A 221 2.36 19.18 14.59
C ARG A 221 1.66 18.60 15.83
N ARG A 222 1.46 19.40 16.89
CA ARG A 222 0.77 18.97 18.12
C ARG A 222 -0.15 20.08 18.61
N PHE A 223 -1.43 19.79 18.72
CA PHE A 223 -2.46 20.71 19.20
C PHE A 223 -3.55 19.94 19.95
N SER A 224 -4.37 20.65 20.73
CA SER A 224 -5.53 20.04 21.38
C SER A 224 -6.70 19.94 20.41
N LEU A 225 -7.39 18.79 20.40
CA LEU A 225 -8.56 18.58 19.54
C LEU A 225 -9.66 19.63 19.82
N SER A 226 -9.84 20.01 21.08
CA SER A 226 -10.79 21.06 21.49
C SER A 226 -10.46 22.44 20.90
N LEU A 227 -9.19 22.74 20.64
CA LEU A 227 -8.79 24.00 19.99
C LEU A 227 -9.11 23.93 18.50
N ALA A 228 -8.74 22.83 17.84
CA ALA A 228 -9.03 22.61 16.43
C ALA A 228 -10.55 22.64 16.15
N GLN A 229 -11.35 21.97 16.99
CA GLN A 229 -12.81 22.00 16.93
C GLN A 229 -13.36 23.44 16.96
N ARG A 230 -12.91 24.24 17.94
CA ARG A 230 -13.41 25.61 18.11
C ARG A 230 -13.05 26.51 16.94
N VAL A 231 -11.87 26.35 16.35
CA VAL A 231 -11.41 27.14 15.20
C VAL A 231 -12.04 26.64 13.90
N ALA A 232 -12.27 25.33 13.77
CA ALA A 232 -12.98 24.73 12.66
C ALA A 232 -14.50 24.95 12.75
N GLU A 233 -15.01 25.49 13.86
CA GLU A 233 -16.44 25.73 14.12
C GLU A 233 -17.30 24.48 13.84
N LEU A 234 -16.79 23.30 14.21
CA LEU A 234 -17.49 22.03 14.04
C LEU A 234 -18.15 21.60 15.35
N GLU A 235 -19.28 20.93 15.24
CA GLU A 235 -19.88 20.22 16.36
C GLU A 235 -18.98 19.06 16.80
N GLU A 236 -19.10 18.65 18.06
CA GLU A 236 -18.23 17.62 18.66
C GLU A 236 -18.32 16.28 17.92
N GLU A 237 -19.53 15.81 17.63
CA GLU A 237 -19.77 14.55 16.91
C GLU A 237 -19.24 14.59 15.46
N VAL A 238 -19.35 15.74 14.80
CA VAL A 238 -18.80 15.96 13.45
C VAL A 238 -17.27 15.96 13.50
N THR A 239 -16.69 16.59 14.53
CA THR A 239 -15.25 16.64 14.73
C THR A 239 -14.67 15.25 14.93
N LEU A 240 -15.31 14.41 15.75
CA LEU A 240 -14.85 13.04 15.99
C LEU A 240 -14.86 12.21 14.71
N ARG A 241 -15.94 12.27 13.93
CA ARG A 241 -16.02 11.59 12.62
C ARG A 241 -14.97 12.10 11.64
N ALA A 242 -14.74 13.41 11.58
CA ALA A 242 -13.70 14.01 10.75
C ALA A 242 -12.29 13.56 11.16
N VAL A 243 -12.01 13.38 12.45
CA VAL A 243 -10.73 12.82 12.93
C VAL A 243 -10.59 11.35 12.52
N GLU A 244 -11.63 10.55 12.68
CA GLU A 244 -11.62 9.13 12.27
C GLU A 244 -11.38 9.00 10.77
N GLU A 245 -12.05 9.83 9.97
CA GLU A 245 -11.86 9.90 8.52
C GLU A 245 -10.43 10.33 8.15
N ALA A 246 -9.89 11.37 8.80
CA ALA A 246 -8.52 11.82 8.58
C ALA A 246 -7.47 10.76 8.92
N LEU A 247 -7.72 9.94 9.96
CA LEU A 247 -6.82 8.85 10.36
C LEU A 247 -6.90 7.63 9.43
N ALA A 248 -7.97 7.50 8.66
CA ALA A 248 -8.18 6.41 7.72
C ALA A 248 -7.66 6.71 6.30
N ALA A 249 -7.37 7.97 5.98
CA ALA A 249 -6.91 8.45 4.66
C ALA A 249 -5.38 8.44 4.46
#